data_AF-A0A2T2R7Q8-F1
#
_entry.id   AF-A0A2T2R7Q8-F1
#
_cell.length_a   1.000
_cell.length_b   1.000
_cell.length_c   1.000
_cell.angle_alpha   90.00
_cell.angle_beta   90.00
_cell.angle_gamma   90.00
#
_symmetry.space_group_name_H-M   'P 1'
#
loop_
_entity.id
_entity.type
_entity.pdbx_description
1 polymer ?
#
loop_
_entity_poly.entity_id
_entity_poly.type
_entity_poly.pdbx_seq_one_letter_code
_entity_poly.pdbx_strand_id
1 'polypeptide(L)'
;MNNNPEKLNGDEVIATYYEDEQNLIPHKTFKAEQFLEAVREVLFTTRKERELLTRYEWGSEGIACEVLSPNKNWRQGKVRVKVELEFLPDEAEKPYHNTESPLDDVRNGSS
;
A
#
# COMPACT_ATOMS: atom_id res chain seq x y z
N MET A 1 3.34 -16.45 15.21
CA MET A 1 2.28 -15.53 14.77
C MET A 1 2.98 -14.34 14.13
N ASN A 2 3.01 -14.24 12.80
CA ASN A 2 3.66 -13.13 12.09
C ASN A 2 2.71 -12.63 10.99
N ASN A 3 1.74 -11.79 11.37
CA ASN A 3 0.94 -11.00 10.44
C ASN A 3 1.68 -9.69 10.18
N ASN A 4 2.88 -9.79 9.63
CA ASN A 4 3.70 -8.60 9.40
C ASN A 4 3.12 -7.85 8.20
N PRO A 5 2.82 -6.55 8.33
CA PRO A 5 2.38 -5.75 7.19
C PRO A 5 3.43 -5.79 6.08
N GLU A 6 2.99 -6.07 4.86
CA GLU A 6 3.82 -6.11 3.66
C GLU A 6 3.66 -4.80 2.90
N LYS A 7 4.76 -4.12 2.58
CA LYS A 7 4.70 -2.87 1.82
C LYS A 7 4.46 -3.16 0.36
N LEU A 8 3.44 -2.53 -0.22
CA LEU A 8 3.14 -2.63 -1.64
C LEU A 8 3.98 -1.64 -2.45
N ASN A 9 4.54 -2.14 -3.54
CA ASN A 9 5.17 -1.37 -4.60
C ASN A 9 4.10 -0.83 -5.56
N GLY A 10 4.41 0.25 -6.28
CA GLY A 10 3.44 0.95 -7.13
C GLY A 10 2.81 0.10 -8.23
N ASP A 11 3.54 -0.86 -8.79
CA ASP A 11 3.07 -1.70 -9.90
C ASP A 11 2.20 -2.89 -9.48
N GLU A 12 2.12 -3.19 -8.18
CA GLU A 12 1.31 -4.30 -7.68
C GLU A 12 -0.18 -4.00 -7.84
N VAL A 13 -0.97 -5.03 -8.15
CA VAL A 13 -2.40 -4.90 -8.44
C VAL A 13 -3.21 -5.35 -7.23
N ILE A 14 -4.10 -4.48 -6.79
CA ILE A 14 -5.02 -4.70 -5.68
C ILE A 14 -6.39 -5.03 -6.28
N ALA A 15 -7.01 -6.10 -5.78
CA ALA A 15 -8.40 -6.45 -6.09
C ALA A 15 -9.25 -6.39 -4.82
N THR A 16 -10.35 -5.65 -4.84
CA THR A 16 -11.29 -5.55 -3.73
C THR A 16 -12.54 -6.37 -4.00
N TYR A 17 -13.04 -7.05 -2.96
CA TYR A 17 -14.19 -7.97 -3.08
C TYR A 17 -15.54 -7.33 -2.74
N TYR A 18 -15.53 -6.13 -2.15
CA TYR A 18 -16.74 -5.45 -1.71
C TYR A 18 -17.30 -4.53 -2.80
N GLU A 19 -18.62 -4.63 -3.01
CA GLU A 19 -19.41 -3.70 -3.82
C GLU A 19 -19.80 -2.51 -2.95
N ASP A 20 -18.85 -1.63 -2.68
CA ASP A 20 -19.15 -0.38 -2.01
C ASP A 20 -18.93 0.81 -2.94
N GLU A 21 -19.98 1.63 -3.06
CA GLU A 21 -19.99 2.94 -3.71
C GLU A 21 -19.06 3.96 -3.03
N GLN A 22 -18.39 3.55 -1.95
CA GLN A 22 -17.43 4.33 -1.17
C GLN A 22 -15.97 4.08 -1.60
N ASN A 23 -15.74 3.28 -2.64
CA ASN A 23 -14.39 3.05 -3.11
C ASN A 23 -13.78 4.35 -3.66
N LEU A 24 -12.63 4.71 -3.10
CA LEU A 24 -11.80 5.83 -3.54
C LEU A 24 -11.45 5.74 -5.03
N ILE A 25 -11.38 4.51 -5.56
CA ILE A 25 -11.25 4.20 -6.98
C ILE A 25 -12.54 3.49 -7.44
N PRO A 26 -13.19 3.93 -8.52
CA PRO A 26 -14.50 3.41 -8.96
C PRO A 26 -14.49 1.97 -9.52
N HIS A 27 -13.36 1.26 -9.47
CA HIS A 27 -13.21 -0.10 -10.02
C HIS A 27 -12.65 -1.05 -8.97
N LYS A 28 -13.00 -2.34 -9.09
CA LYS A 28 -12.58 -3.40 -8.14
C LYS A 28 -11.12 -3.81 -8.29
N THR A 29 -10.45 -3.42 -9.36
CA THR A 29 -9.05 -3.76 -9.62
C THR A 29 -8.28 -2.53 -10.03
N PHE A 30 -7.17 -2.26 -9.37
CA PHE A 30 -6.34 -1.07 -9.60
C PHE A 30 -4.91 -1.31 -9.14
N LYS A 31 -3.96 -0.56 -9.70
CA LYS A 31 -2.58 -0.56 -9.21
C LYS A 31 -2.48 0.14 -7.86
N ALA A 32 -1.54 -0.30 -7.02
CA ALA A 32 -1.20 0.34 -5.76
C ALA A 32 -0.81 1.82 -5.94
N GLU A 33 -0.10 2.14 -7.03
CA GLU A 33 0.20 3.53 -7.41
C GLU A 33 -1.05 4.37 -7.63
N GLN A 34 -2.03 3.85 -8.38
CA GLN A 34 -3.28 4.56 -8.66
C GLN A 34 -4.04 4.85 -7.37
N PHE A 35 -4.02 3.91 -6.42
CA PHE A 35 -4.63 4.11 -5.11
C PHE A 35 -3.88 5.16 -4.29
N LEU A 36 -2.55 5.13 -4.28
CA LEU A 36 -1.73 6.17 -3.63
C LEU A 36 -2.01 7.56 -4.20
N GLU A 37 -2.18 7.68 -5.51
CA GLU A 37 -2.55 8.94 -6.17
C GLU A 37 -3.94 9.41 -5.73
N ALA A 38 -4.92 8.52 -5.71
CA ALA A 38 -6.27 8.86 -5.26
C ALA A 38 -6.30 9.30 -3.79
N VAL A 39 -5.49 8.66 -2.92
CA VAL A 39 -5.33 9.07 -1.51
C VAL A 39 -4.72 10.47 -1.42
N ARG A 40 -3.71 10.78 -2.24
CA ARG A 40 -3.11 12.12 -2.27
C ARG A 40 -4.10 13.20 -2.73
N GLU A 41 -4.98 12.89 -3.67
CA GLU A 41 -6.04 13.83 -4.09
C GLU A 41 -7.08 14.08 -2.99
N VAL A 42 -7.41 13.08 -2.17
CA VAL A 42 -8.34 13.27 -1.03
C VAL A 42 -7.70 14.01 0.14
N LEU A 43 -6.44 13.68 0.49
CA LEU A 43 -5.76 14.31 1.62
C LEU A 43 -5.44 15.79 1.37
N PHE A 44 -5.30 16.22 0.10
CA PHE A 44 -4.85 17.57 -0.26
C PHE A 44 -5.74 18.20 -1.32
N THR A 45 -6.65 19.07 -0.85
CA THR A 45 -7.65 19.73 -1.70
C THR A 45 -7.04 20.74 -2.68
N THR A 46 -5.92 21.36 -2.35
CA THR A 46 -5.29 22.37 -3.22
C THR A 46 -4.05 21.83 -3.94
N ARG A 47 -3.82 22.32 -5.16
CA ARG A 47 -2.62 22.02 -5.96
C ARG A 47 -1.32 22.34 -5.21
N LYS A 48 -1.32 23.43 -4.42
CA LYS A 48 -0.15 23.86 -3.63
C LYS A 48 0.19 22.86 -2.53
N GLU A 49 -0.80 22.31 -1.83
CA GLU A 49 -0.60 21.27 -0.81
C GLU A 49 -0.07 19.97 -1.43
N ARG A 50 -0.55 19.59 -2.62
CA ARG A 50 -0.03 18.43 -3.36
C ARG A 50 1.43 18.61 -3.76
N GLU A 51 1.77 19.77 -4.31
CA GLU A 51 3.16 20.12 -4.66
C GLU A 51 4.06 20.13 -3.43
N LEU A 52 3.58 20.61 -2.28
CA LEU A 52 4.35 20.61 -1.03
C LEU A 52 4.69 19.19 -0.54
N LEU A 53 3.78 18.23 -0.73
CA LEU A 53 4.01 16.85 -0.30
C LEU A 53 4.82 16.03 -1.31
N THR A 54 4.66 16.28 -2.61
CA THR A 54 5.29 15.47 -3.68
C THR A 54 6.62 16.04 -4.18
N ARG A 55 6.80 17.36 -4.15
CA ARG A 55 7.99 18.05 -4.68
C ARG A 55 8.83 18.74 -3.62
N TYR A 56 8.21 19.23 -2.54
CA TYR A 56 8.94 19.91 -1.48
C TYR A 56 9.30 18.95 -0.35
N GLU A 57 10.34 19.35 0.38
CA GLU A 57 11.06 18.66 1.44
C GLU A 57 10.22 17.72 2.32
N TRP A 58 8.93 17.98 2.57
CA TRP A 58 8.04 17.12 3.35
C TRP A 58 7.98 15.66 2.86
N GLY A 59 7.89 15.39 1.56
CA GLY A 59 7.78 14.02 1.03
C GLY A 59 9.11 13.35 0.69
N SER A 60 10.20 14.13 0.67
CA SER A 60 11.53 13.68 0.24
C SER A 60 12.52 13.70 1.40
N GLU A 61 13.32 14.77 1.51
CA GLU A 61 14.45 14.87 2.45
C GLU A 61 14.06 15.23 3.89
N GLY A 62 12.83 15.68 4.10
CA GLY A 62 12.30 16.24 5.33
C GLY A 62 12.67 17.71 5.55
N ILE A 63 11.85 18.41 6.33
CA ILE A 63 12.06 19.81 6.74
C ILE A 63 12.80 19.85 8.07
N ALA A 64 13.84 20.69 8.16
CA ALA A 64 14.56 20.93 9.41
C ALA A 64 13.61 21.45 10.50
N CYS A 65 13.61 20.81 11.66
CA CYS A 65 12.73 21.15 12.77
C CYS A 65 13.35 20.79 14.12
N GLU A 66 12.71 21.26 15.19
CA GLU A 66 12.98 20.81 16.55
C GLU A 66 11.74 20.09 17.10
N VAL A 67 11.96 18.95 17.77
CA VAL A 67 10.89 18.17 18.40
C VAL A 67 11.10 18.14 19.90
N LEU A 68 10.06 18.51 20.64
CA LEU A 68 9.93 18.29 22.08
C LEU A 68 9.04 17.06 22.30
N SER A 69 9.52 16.11 23.11
CA SER A 69 8.72 14.96 23.53
C SER A 69 8.58 14.97 25.05
N PRO A 70 7.55 14.33 25.63
CA PRO A 70 7.44 14.19 27.08
C PRO A 70 8.74 13.65 27.67
N ASN A 71 9.23 14.29 28.74
CA ASN A 71 10.48 13.96 29.43
C ASN A 71 11.77 14.02 28.58
N LYS A 72 11.77 14.75 27.46
CA LYS A 72 12.96 15.00 26.64
C LYS A 72 13.17 16.50 26.44
N ASN A 73 14.40 16.92 26.19
CA ASN A 73 14.71 18.28 25.74
C ASN A 73 14.36 18.46 24.26
N TRP A 74 14.35 19.71 23.78
CA TRP A 74 14.29 20.02 22.35
C TRP A 74 15.42 19.30 21.60
N ARG A 75 15.07 18.64 20.48
CA ARG A 75 16.02 17.93 19.63
C ARG A 75 15.87 18.41 18.19
N GLN A 76 16.98 18.87 17.61
CA GLN A 76 17.06 19.19 16.19
C GLN A 76 17.01 17.93 15.34
N GLY A 77 16.35 18.03 14.19
CA GLY A 77 16.24 16.94 13.23
C GLY A 77 15.50 17.39 11.97
N LYS A 78 14.94 16.43 11.25
CA LYS A 78 14.05 16.69 10.12
C LYS A 78 12.74 15.93 10.28
N VAL A 79 11.63 16.53 9.86
CA VAL A 79 10.32 15.89 9.79
C VAL A 79 9.95 15.64 8.33
N ARG A 80 9.49 14.42 8.02
CA ARG A 80 9.00 14.05 6.69
C ARG A 80 7.67 13.31 6.81
N VAL A 81 6.83 13.44 5.80
CA VAL A 81 5.56 12.73 5.66
C VAL A 81 5.74 11.63 4.62
N LYS A 82 5.42 10.39 5.00
CA LYS A 82 5.45 9.24 4.09
C LYS A 82 4.07 8.59 4.06
N VAL A 83 3.53 8.42 2.86
CA VAL A 83 2.31 7.64 2.62
C VAL A 83 2.74 6.30 2.05
N GLU A 84 2.42 5.22 2.74
CA GLU A 84 2.72 3.84 2.35
C GLU A 84 1.41 3.05 2.29
N LEU A 85 1.33 2.09 1.37
CA LEU A 85 0.28 1.08 1.38
C LEU A 85 0.84 -0.21 1.93
N GLU A 86 0.10 -0.81 2.86
CA GLU A 86 0.45 -2.08 3.47
C GLU A 86 -0.64 -3.10 3.18
N PHE A 87 -0.22 -4.30 2.76
CA PHE A 87 -1.05 -5.48 2.63
C PHE A 87 -0.89 -6.34 3.87
N LEU A 88 -2.02 -6.81 4.40
CA LEU A 88 -2.06 -7.71 5.53
C LEU A 88 -2.53 -9.07 5.01
N PRO A 89 -1.62 -10.00 4.71
CA PRO A 89 -2.01 -11.33 4.25
C PRO A 89 -2.76 -12.08 5.35
N ASP A 90 -3.85 -12.74 4.96
CA ASP A 90 -4.46 -13.77 5.82
C ASP A 90 -3.48 -14.94 5.98
N GLU A 91 -3.60 -15.69 7.08
CA GLU A 91 -2.78 -16.90 7.26
C GLU A 91 -2.99 -17.80 6.05
N ALA A 92 -1.88 -18.18 5.39
CA ALA A 92 -1.94 -19.13 4.28
C ALA A 92 -2.69 -20.38 4.75
N GLU A 93 -3.82 -20.70 4.11
CA GLU A 93 -4.39 -22.03 4.24
C GLU A 93 -3.26 -23.01 3.91
N LYS A 94 -2.92 -23.89 4.87
CA LYS A 94 -1.86 -24.89 4.68
C LYS A 94 -2.05 -25.50 3.31
N PRO A 95 -0.98 -25.64 2.49
CA PRO A 95 -1.13 -26.20 1.15
C PRO A 95 -1.82 -27.56 1.32
N TYR A 96 -3.07 -27.65 0.87
CA TYR A 96 -3.72 -28.93 0.71
C TYR A 96 -2.83 -29.68 -0.27
N HIS A 97 -2.10 -30.67 0.25
CA HIS A 97 -1.33 -31.59 -0.54
C HIS A 97 -2.34 -32.44 -1.33
N ASN A 98 -2.86 -31.89 -2.42
CA ASN A 98 -3.62 -32.65 -3.38
C ASN A 98 -2.64 -33.03 -4.48
N THR A 99 -2.12 -34.25 -4.36
CA THR A 99 -1.13 -34.86 -5.27
C THR A 99 -1.68 -35.19 -6.66
N GLU A 100 -2.81 -34.62 -7.06
CA GLU A 100 -3.33 -34.79 -8.41
C GLU A 100 -3.75 -33.41 -8.94
N SER A 101 -2.88 -32.86 -9.78
CA SER A 101 -3.15 -31.62 -10.47
C SER A 101 -4.26 -31.89 -11.50
N PRO A 102 -5.39 -31.16 -11.49
CA PRO A 102 -6.52 -31.39 -12.41
C PRO A 102 -6.21 -31.16 -13.90
N LEU A 103 -4.94 -30.86 -14.24
CA LEU A 103 -4.42 -30.72 -15.59
C LEU A 103 -3.57 -31.93 -16.04
N ASP A 104 -3.33 -32.91 -15.16
CA ASP A 104 -2.54 -34.10 -15.50
C ASP A 104 -3.34 -35.09 -16.38
N ASP A 105 -4.68 -35.07 -16.32
CA ASP A 105 -5.55 -35.87 -17.21
C ASP A 105 -5.43 -35.45 -18.68
N VAL A 106 -5.18 -34.16 -18.98
CA VAL A 106 -5.01 -33.66 -20.35
C VAL A 106 -3.64 -34.05 -20.93
N ARG A 107 -2.62 -34.17 -20.07
CA ARG A 107 -1.25 -34.55 -20.48
C ARG A 107 -1.14 -36.03 -20.85
N ASN A 108 -2.03 -36.86 -20.31
CA ASN A 108 -2.04 -38.31 -20.51
C ASN A 108 -3.10 -38.79 -21.52
N GLY A 109 -3.85 -37.87 -22.14
CA GLY A 109 -4.84 -38.16 -23.18
C GLY A 109 -4.18 -38.49 -24.53
N SER A 110 -3.62 -39.68 -24.67
CA SER A 110 -3.32 -40.30 -25.96
C SER A 110 -3.73 -41.77 -25.89
N SER A 111 -4.89 -42.10 -26.46
CA SER A 111 -5.27 -43.45 -26.88
C SER A 111 -6.17 -43.35 -28.10
#